data_AF-A0A4V2M587-F1
#
_entry.id   AF-A0A4V2M587-F1
#
_cell.length_a   1.000
_cell.length_b   1.000
_cell.length_c   1.000
_cell.angle_alpha   90.00
_cell.angle_beta   90.00
_cell.angle_gamma   90.00
#
_symmetry.space_group_name_H-M   'P 1'
#
loop_
_entity.id
_entity.type
_entity.pdbx_description
1 polymer ?
#
loop_
_entity_poly.entity_id
_entity_poly.type
_entity_poly.pdbx_seq_one_letter_code
_entity_poly.pdbx_strand_id
1 'polypeptide(L)'
;MGASERVAALRRARERQARIEAATTRTIKAQASLDRAVEAKALAIERYDERVADAEAMCAAEIAELARVCRSAEAAAEILGWPVRELRRVVKSERERSSQPPAGGSDVDS
;
A
#
# COMPACT_ATOMS: atom_id res chain seq x y z
N MET A 1 -43.63 -33.69 -34.45
CA MET A 1 -43.53 -32.83 -33.26
C MET A 1 -44.83 -32.04 -33.09
N GLY A 2 -45.55 -32.31 -31.99
CA GLY A 2 -46.82 -31.64 -31.70
C GLY A 2 -46.63 -30.19 -31.23
N ALA A 3 -47.67 -29.37 -31.36
CA ALA A 3 -47.64 -27.97 -30.90
C ALA A 3 -47.29 -27.86 -29.40
N SER A 4 -47.79 -28.79 -28.57
CA SER A 4 -47.50 -28.86 -27.12
C SER A 4 -46.01 -29.10 -26.82
N GLU A 5 -45.35 -29.98 -27.58
CA GLU A 5 -43.91 -30.26 -27.42
C GLU A 5 -43.06 -29.04 -27.75
N ARG A 6 -43.44 -28.29 -28.79
CA ARG A 6 -42.75 -27.05 -29.17
C ARG A 6 -42.88 -25.97 -28.09
N VAL A 7 -44.05 -25.82 -27.48
CA VAL A 7 -44.27 -24.88 -26.37
C VAL A 7 -43.44 -25.28 -25.14
N ALA A 8 -43.41 -26.56 -24.78
CA ALA A 8 -42.59 -27.06 -23.68
C ALA A 8 -41.09 -26.86 -23.92
N ALA A 9 -40.62 -27.07 -25.16
CA ALA A 9 -39.23 -26.82 -25.54
C ALA A 9 -38.85 -25.34 -25.43
N LEU A 10 -39.71 -24.43 -25.91
CA LEU A 10 -39.52 -22.99 -25.78
C LEU A 10 -39.47 -22.54 -24.32
N ARG A 11 -40.33 -23.08 -23.46
CA ARG A 11 -40.32 -22.79 -22.02
C ARG A 11 -38.99 -23.20 -21.37
N ARG A 12 -38.51 -24.42 -21.64
CA ARG A 12 -37.21 -24.89 -21.14
C ARG A 12 -36.05 -24.03 -21.65
N ALA A 13 -36.09 -23.61 -22.91
CA ALA A 13 -35.08 -22.71 -23.48
C ALA A 13 -35.05 -21.36 -22.75
N ARG A 14 -36.21 -20.75 -22.48
CA ARG A 14 -36.31 -19.49 -21.71
C ARG A 14 -35.85 -19.64 -20.27
N GLU A 15 -36.21 -20.73 -19.60
CA GLU A 15 -35.74 -21.01 -18.23
C GLU A 15 -34.22 -21.17 -18.18
N ARG A 16 -33.63 -21.84 -19.19
CA ARG A 16 -32.17 -21.94 -19.32
C ARG A 16 -31.54 -20.57 -19.56
N GLN A 17 -32.12 -19.76 -20.44
CA GLN A 17 -31.65 -18.40 -20.72
C GLN A 17 -31.64 -17.54 -19.46
N ALA A 18 -32.74 -17.54 -18.69
CA ALA A 18 -32.83 -16.80 -17.44
C ALA A 18 -31.78 -17.24 -16.41
N ARG A 19 -31.46 -18.54 -16.34
CA ARG A 19 -30.38 -19.05 -15.47
C ARG A 19 -29.00 -18.58 -15.91
N ILE A 20 -28.74 -18.56 -17.21
CA ILE A 20 -27.47 -18.06 -17.77
C ILE A 20 -27.33 -16.57 -17.48
N GLU A 21 -28.36 -15.77 -17.74
CA GLU A 21 -28.35 -14.33 -17.46
C GLU A 21 -28.10 -14.05 -15.97
N ALA A 22 -28.81 -14.75 -15.08
CA ALA A 22 -28.60 -14.62 -13.65
C ALA A 22 -27.18 -15.02 -13.21
N ALA A 23 -26.61 -16.08 -13.81
CA ALA A 23 -25.23 -16.48 -13.55
C ALA A 23 -24.24 -15.42 -14.03
N THR A 24 -24.40 -14.91 -15.25
CA THR A 24 -23.57 -13.85 -15.82
C THR A 24 -23.62 -12.58 -14.97
N THR A 25 -24.80 -12.15 -14.54
CA THR A 25 -24.93 -11.00 -13.64
C THR A 25 -24.19 -11.21 -12.32
N ARG A 26 -24.25 -12.42 -11.74
CA ARG A 26 -23.49 -12.74 -10.53
C ARG A 26 -21.98 -12.70 -10.78
N THR A 27 -21.52 -13.25 -11.91
CA THR A 27 -20.09 -13.24 -12.27
C THR A 27 -19.57 -11.82 -12.49
N ILE A 28 -20.32 -10.96 -13.18
CA ILE A 28 -19.94 -9.54 -13.37
C ILE A 28 -19.80 -8.84 -12.01
N LYS A 29 -20.75 -9.05 -11.10
CA LYS A 29 -20.69 -8.47 -9.75
C LYS A 29 -19.50 -9.01 -8.95
N ALA A 30 -19.22 -10.31 -9.06
CA ALA A 30 -18.09 -10.92 -8.39
C ALA A 30 -16.76 -10.36 -8.92
N GLN A 31 -16.63 -10.20 -10.24
CA GLN A 31 -15.44 -9.62 -10.86
C GLN A 31 -15.23 -8.17 -10.41
N ALA A 32 -16.27 -7.33 -10.46
CA ALA A 32 -16.17 -5.94 -9.98
C ALA A 32 -15.86 -5.85 -8.47
N SER A 33 -16.24 -6.86 -7.68
CA SER A 33 -15.84 -6.94 -6.27
C SER A 33 -14.38 -7.33 -6.11
N LEU A 34 -13.89 -8.25 -6.94
CA LEU A 34 -12.49 -8.67 -6.94
C LEU A 34 -11.58 -7.50 -7.36
N ASP A 35 -11.92 -6.78 -8.41
CA ASP A 35 -11.14 -5.64 -8.90
C ASP A 35 -10.99 -4.58 -7.80
N ARG A 36 -12.09 -4.23 -7.13
CA ARG A 36 -12.05 -3.31 -5.97
C ARG A 36 -11.21 -3.83 -4.81
N ALA A 37 -11.24 -5.14 -4.54
CA ALA A 37 -10.43 -5.73 -3.48
C ALA A 37 -8.93 -5.68 -3.83
N VAL A 38 -8.58 -5.87 -5.10
CA VAL A 38 -7.20 -5.76 -5.60
C VAL A 38 -6.70 -4.32 -5.47
N GLU A 39 -7.49 -3.34 -5.91
CA GLU A 39 -7.15 -1.91 -5.76
C GLU A 39 -7.00 -1.51 -4.29
N ALA A 40 -7.94 -1.91 -3.44
CA ALA A 40 -7.87 -1.62 -2.01
C ALA A 40 -6.63 -2.24 -1.36
N LYS A 41 -6.22 -3.45 -1.78
CA LYS A 41 -5.00 -4.09 -1.30
C LYS A 41 -3.75 -3.33 -1.77
N ALA A 42 -3.69 -2.91 -3.03
CA ALA A 42 -2.57 -2.13 -3.55
C ALA A 42 -2.37 -0.83 -2.75
N LEU A 43 -3.45 -0.06 -2.55
CA LEU A 43 -3.42 1.16 -1.75
C LEU A 43 -3.02 0.91 -0.29
N ALA A 44 -3.46 -0.22 0.29
CA ALA A 44 -3.09 -0.58 1.66
C ALA A 44 -1.59 -0.90 1.80
N ILE A 45 -0.98 -1.49 0.76
CA ILE A 45 0.46 -1.75 0.71
C ILE A 45 1.21 -0.42 0.59
N GLU A 46 0.82 0.46 -0.35
CA GLU A 46 1.45 1.78 -0.52
C GLU A 46 1.45 2.57 0.79
N ARG A 47 0.29 2.65 1.47
CA ARG A 47 0.19 3.32 2.77
C ARG A 47 0.97 2.63 3.88
N TYR A 48 1.15 1.32 3.80
CA TYR A 48 1.98 0.61 4.75
C TYR A 48 3.44 0.96 4.54
N ASP A 49 3.90 0.96 3.29
CA ASP A 49 5.27 1.32 2.91
C ASP A 49 5.58 2.78 3.29
N GLU A 50 4.64 3.71 3.09
CA GLU A 50 4.75 5.09 3.56
C GLU A 50 4.92 5.16 5.09
N ARG A 51 4.08 4.47 5.86
CA ARG A 51 4.21 4.46 7.33
C ARG A 51 5.50 3.82 7.81
N VAL A 52 6.00 2.79 7.12
CA VAL A 52 7.28 2.18 7.42
C VAL A 52 8.40 3.16 7.15
N ALA A 53 8.39 3.83 5.99
CA ALA A 53 9.38 4.85 5.65
C ALA A 53 9.38 6.03 6.64
N ASP A 54 8.20 6.49 7.07
CA ASP A 54 8.06 7.54 8.08
C ASP A 54 8.60 7.09 9.44
N ALA A 55 8.27 5.86 9.87
CA ALA A 55 8.77 5.31 11.12
C ALA A 55 10.29 5.11 11.11
N GLU A 56 10.84 4.65 9.99
CA GLU A 56 12.29 4.52 9.79
C GLU A 56 12.98 5.89 9.81
N ALA A 57 12.41 6.90 9.18
CA ALA A 57 12.92 8.26 9.21
C ALA A 57 12.88 8.87 10.62
N MET A 58 11.78 8.68 11.35
CA MET A 58 11.67 9.10 12.75
C MET A 58 12.72 8.40 13.63
N CYS A 59 12.86 7.08 13.49
CA CYS A 59 13.86 6.31 14.24
C CYS A 59 15.28 6.77 13.92
N ALA A 60 15.58 7.02 12.64
CA ALA A 60 16.88 7.55 12.23
C ALA A 60 17.17 8.93 12.85
N ALA A 61 16.17 9.82 12.89
CA ALA A 61 16.28 11.13 13.53
C ALA A 61 16.52 11.01 15.05
N GLU A 62 15.82 10.10 15.73
CA GLU A 62 16.01 9.83 17.16
C GLU A 62 17.42 9.28 17.46
N ILE A 63 17.93 8.37 16.62
CA ILE A 63 19.30 7.85 16.72
C ILE A 63 20.32 8.97 16.53
N ALA A 64 20.11 9.83 15.52
CA ALA A 64 20.98 10.97 15.27
C ALA A 64 20.98 11.97 16.43
N GLU A 65 19.81 12.21 17.02
CA GLU A 65 19.65 13.05 18.19
C GLU A 65 20.35 12.46 19.42
N LEU A 66 20.23 11.16 19.65
CA LEU A 66 20.96 10.49 20.73
C LEU A 66 22.48 10.66 20.56
N ALA A 67 23.00 10.43 19.37
CA ALA A 67 24.42 10.65 19.07
C ALA A 67 24.86 12.10 19.31
N ARG A 68 23.99 13.07 18.99
CA ARG A 68 24.21 14.49 19.25
C ARG A 68 24.24 14.80 20.75
N VAL A 69 23.29 14.27 21.52
CA VAL A 69 23.20 14.44 22.99
C VAL A 69 24.42 13.82 23.68
N CYS A 70 24.83 12.61 23.27
CA CYS A 70 26.02 11.95 23.77
C CYS A 70 27.33 12.62 23.30
N ARG A 71 27.28 13.47 22.26
CA ARG A 71 28.44 14.01 21.54
C ARG A 71 29.42 12.92 21.05
N SER A 72 28.92 11.70 20.85
CA SER A 72 29.71 10.53 20.41
C SER A 72 28.78 9.50 19.78
N ALA A 73 29.13 9.08 18.57
CA ALA A 73 28.46 7.98 17.88
C ALA A 73 28.77 6.63 18.56
N GLU A 74 29.95 6.49 19.15
CA GLU A 74 30.38 5.29 19.86
C GLU A 74 29.56 5.09 21.14
N ALA A 75 29.39 6.14 21.94
CA ALA A 75 28.58 6.07 23.16
C ALA A 75 27.10 5.79 22.85
N ALA A 76 26.54 6.43 21.82
CA ALA A 76 25.17 6.13 21.39
C ALA A 76 25.03 4.68 20.88
N ALA A 77 26.05 4.16 20.17
CA ALA A 77 26.04 2.80 19.65
C ALA A 77 26.12 1.77 20.79
N GLU A 78 26.91 2.06 21.81
CA GLU A 78 26.99 1.26 23.03
C GLU A 78 25.64 1.21 23.77
N ILE A 79 24.97 2.37 23.95
CA ILE A 79 23.65 2.46 24.58
C ILE A 79 22.60 1.64 23.83
N LEU A 80 22.62 1.71 22.49
CA LEU A 80 21.66 1.02 21.63
C LEU A 80 22.03 -0.45 21.37
N GLY A 81 23.23 -0.89 21.78
CA GLY A 81 23.75 -2.22 21.41
C GLY A 81 23.97 -2.40 19.91
N TRP A 82 24.23 -1.31 19.18
CA TRP A 82 24.38 -1.28 17.73
C TRP A 82 25.85 -1.28 17.28
N PRO A 83 26.15 -1.77 16.07
CA PRO A 83 27.46 -1.57 15.48
C PRO A 83 27.74 -0.07 15.23
N VAL A 84 28.88 0.44 15.72
CA VAL A 84 29.30 1.85 15.53
C VAL A 84 29.27 2.27 14.05
N ARG A 85 29.65 1.36 13.14
CA ARG A 85 29.63 1.61 11.69
C ARG A 85 28.22 1.93 11.18
N GLU A 86 27.21 1.23 11.67
CA GLU A 86 25.82 1.42 11.26
C GLU A 86 25.26 2.72 11.82
N LEU A 87 25.53 3.01 13.09
CA LEU A 87 25.11 4.27 13.70
C LEU A 87 25.74 5.48 12.98
N ARG A 88 27.05 5.43 12.68
CA ARG A 88 27.71 6.50 11.90
C ARG A 88 27.10 6.69 10.51
N ARG A 89 26.63 5.61 9.87
CA ARG A 89 25.90 5.71 8.58
C ARG A 89 24.58 6.44 8.77
N VAL A 90 23.77 6.05 9.75
CA VAL A 90 22.48 6.70 10.05
C VAL A 90 22.66 8.19 10.35
N VAL A 91 23.58 8.53 11.26
CA VAL A 91 23.89 9.92 11.61
C VAL A 91 24.33 10.74 10.39
N LYS A 92 25.16 10.15 9.52
CA LYS A 92 25.59 10.80 8.28
C LYS A 92 24.42 11.04 7.34
N SER A 93 23.58 10.02 7.11
CA SER A 93 22.41 10.11 6.23
C SER A 93 21.40 11.15 6.73
N GLU A 94 21.13 11.21 8.04
CA GLU A 94 20.21 12.21 8.61
C GLU A 94 20.78 13.63 8.56
N ARG A 95 22.10 13.79 8.69
CA ARG A 95 22.75 15.08 8.48
C ARG A 95 22.63 15.54 7.03
N GLU A 96 22.81 14.64 6.07
CA GLU A 96 22.63 14.93 4.64
C GLU A 96 21.17 15.32 4.36
N ARG A 97 20.20 14.56 4.89
CA ARG A 97 18.76 14.86 4.77
C ARG A 97 18.40 16.23 5.34
N SER A 98 18.88 16.54 6.55
CA SER A 98 18.63 17.83 7.22
C SER A 98 19.30 19.02 6.54
N SER A 99 20.33 18.78 5.71
CA SER A 99 21.02 19.80 4.94
C SER A 99 20.41 20.07 3.55
N GLN A 100 19.44 19.26 3.12
CA GLN A 100 18.70 19.48 1.88
C GLN A 100 17.59 20.51 2.11
N PRO A 101 17.44 21.51 1.22
CA PRO A 101 16.29 22.41 1.27
C PRO A 101 14.99 21.61 1.04
N PRO A 102 13.86 22.02 1.65
CA PRO A 102 12.59 21.35 1.44
C PRO A 102 12.28 21.33 -0.07
N ALA A 103 12.13 20.14 -0.62
CA ALA A 103 11.76 19.98 -2.01
C ALA A 103 10.28 20.38 -2.19
N GLY A 104 10.05 21.55 -2.78
CA GLY A 104 8.75 21.91 -3.36
C GLY A 104 7.86 22.85 -2.53
N GLY A 105 8.31 24.08 -2.30
CA GLY A 105 7.39 25.22 -2.23
C GLY A 105 7.17 25.76 -3.62
N SER A 106 6.30 25.14 -4.42
CA SER A 106 5.87 25.72 -5.69
C SER A 106 4.67 26.63 -5.43
N ASP A 107 4.94 27.93 -5.49
CA ASP A 107 4.04 29.02 -5.84
C ASP A 107 2.59 28.62 -6.14
N VAL A 108 1.68 28.94 -5.19
CA VAL A 108 0.27 29.15 -5.51
C VAL A 108 0.05 30.65 -5.46
N ASP A 109 0.37 31.30 -6.57
CA ASP A 109 -0.07 32.66 -6.91
C ASP A 109 -0.63 32.61 -8.33
N SER A 110 -1.96 32.61 -8.46
CA SER A 110 -2.79 33.17 -9.56
C SER A 110 -4.24 32.71 -9.43
#